data_AF-A0A9R1CMX4-F1
#
_entry.id   AF-A0A9R1CMX4-F1
#
_cell.length_a   1.000
_cell.length_b   1.000
_cell.length_c   1.000
_cell.angle_alpha   90.00
_cell.angle_beta   90.00
_cell.angle_gamma   90.00
#
_symmetry.space_group_name_H-M   'P 1'
#
loop_
_entity.id
_entity.type
_entity.pdbx_description
1 polymer ?
#
loop_
_entity_poly.entity_id
_entity_poly.type
_entity_poly.pdbx_seq_one_letter_code
_entity_poly.pdbx_strand_id
1 'polypeptide(L)'
;MSSPRSSAGSPADTNVASSTRPRNTVLDMQRRQLEKLLANPDKEVALPTGPQEKTLRAPREMMKNVQGSSAGAGSGEFHVYKQSRRREYERIRMMTEKTKAEEEHAEFLKRQAERDAVAEAKTAKNRAKRQKRKQGRKGGADAAEGGTTNTGDGGVAKRKLEGGAKVLFKKPGEEASDSEEDIGPVAPAIEEQKPEVVEPQRVAEEARISIVDED
;
A
#
# COMPACT_ATOMS: atom_id res chain seq x y z
N MET A 1 -55.26 58.85 38.12
CA MET A 1 -53.96 58.17 37.98
C MET A 1 -54.21 56.67 37.90
N SER A 2 -54.17 56.06 36.72
CA SER A 2 -53.96 54.62 36.50
C SER A 2 -53.98 54.34 34.99
N SER A 3 -52.84 53.88 34.46
CA SER A 3 -52.57 53.70 33.03
C SER A 3 -53.32 52.52 32.42
N PRO A 4 -53.72 52.54 31.14
CA PRO A 4 -54.00 51.31 30.41
C PRO A 4 -52.67 50.66 30.01
N ARG A 5 -52.41 49.47 30.55
CA ARG A 5 -51.34 48.56 30.12
C ARG A 5 -51.56 48.19 28.65
N SER A 6 -50.65 48.61 27.78
CA SER A 6 -50.51 48.09 26.42
C SER A 6 -50.24 46.59 26.46
N SER A 7 -51.18 45.80 25.93
CA SER A 7 -51.08 44.36 25.78
C SER A 7 -49.95 43.98 24.82
N ALA A 8 -49.16 42.98 25.23
CA ALA A 8 -48.02 42.43 24.53
C ALA A 8 -48.29 42.10 23.05
N GLY A 9 -47.62 42.81 22.15
CA GLY A 9 -47.30 42.28 20.82
C GLY A 9 -46.08 41.38 20.96
N SER A 10 -46.25 40.09 20.73
CA SER A 10 -45.19 39.07 20.68
C SER A 10 -44.03 39.56 19.80
N PRO A 11 -42.75 39.42 20.19
CA PRO A 11 -41.65 39.76 19.30
C PRO A 11 -41.80 38.89 18.05
N ALA A 12 -41.87 39.57 16.91
CA ALA A 12 -41.90 38.98 15.59
C ALA A 12 -40.94 37.79 15.54
N ASP A 13 -41.45 36.65 15.08
CA ASP A 13 -40.63 35.58 14.56
C ASP A 13 -39.64 36.21 13.59
N THR A 14 -38.40 36.39 14.02
CA THR A 14 -37.27 36.52 13.11
C THR A 14 -37.16 35.14 12.48
N ASN A 15 -37.99 34.90 11.48
CA ASN A 15 -37.79 33.87 10.48
C ASN A 15 -36.51 34.28 9.77
N VAL A 16 -35.38 33.95 10.40
CA VAL A 16 -34.05 34.00 9.82
C VAL A 16 -34.17 33.05 8.66
N ALA A 17 -34.47 33.62 7.48
CA ALA A 17 -34.56 32.90 6.24
C ALA A 17 -33.27 32.09 6.12
N SER A 18 -33.38 30.80 6.41
CA SER A 18 -32.25 29.89 6.39
C SER A 18 -31.74 29.92 4.97
N SER A 19 -30.54 30.49 4.81
CA SER A 19 -29.89 30.80 3.55
C SER A 19 -30.19 29.70 2.52
N THR A 20 -31.06 30.02 1.55
CA THR A 20 -31.56 29.13 0.48
C THR A 20 -30.49 28.91 -0.59
N ARG A 21 -29.25 28.66 -0.16
CA ARG A 21 -28.19 28.20 -1.05
C ARG A 21 -28.32 26.69 -1.11
N PRO A 22 -28.53 26.08 -2.29
CA PRO A 22 -28.50 24.64 -2.40
C PRO A 22 -27.14 24.18 -1.87
N ARG A 23 -27.17 23.31 -0.86
CA ARG A 23 -25.96 22.67 -0.35
C ARG A 23 -25.45 21.81 -1.51
N ASN A 24 -24.35 22.21 -2.15
CA ASN A 24 -23.71 21.40 -3.19
C ASN A 24 -23.34 20.05 -2.58
N THR A 25 -24.20 19.06 -2.74
CA THR A 25 -23.93 17.70 -2.31
C THR A 25 -22.96 17.03 -3.29
N VAL A 26 -22.36 15.90 -2.87
CA VAL A 26 -21.53 15.08 -3.78
C VAL A 26 -22.33 14.69 -5.03
N LEU A 27 -23.64 14.42 -4.85
CA LEU A 27 -24.56 14.10 -5.93
C LEU A 27 -24.76 15.30 -6.88
N ASP A 28 -24.88 16.53 -6.35
CA ASP A 28 -25.01 17.72 -7.19
C ASP A 28 -23.73 17.99 -8.00
N MET A 29 -22.55 17.74 -7.41
CA MET A 29 -21.28 17.84 -8.14
C MET A 29 -21.18 16.82 -9.27
N GLN A 30 -21.55 15.57 -9.00
CA GLN A 30 -21.58 14.51 -10.02
C GLN A 30 -22.60 14.82 -11.11
N ARG A 31 -23.80 15.29 -10.75
CA ARG A 31 -24.82 15.71 -11.70
C ARG A 31 -24.30 16.78 -12.65
N ARG A 32 -23.64 17.82 -12.12
CA ARG A 32 -23.06 18.90 -12.95
C ARG A 32 -21.95 18.40 -13.87
N GLN A 33 -21.13 17.43 -13.42
CA GLN A 33 -20.11 16.80 -14.26
C GLN A 33 -20.75 15.98 -15.39
N LEU A 34 -21.81 15.22 -15.08
CA LEU A 34 -22.57 14.44 -16.06
C LEU A 34 -23.27 15.34 -17.08
N GLU A 35 -23.96 16.40 -16.64
CA GLU A 35 -24.60 17.39 -17.53
C GLU A 35 -23.58 18.00 -18.49
N LYS A 36 -22.35 18.28 -18.03
CA LYS A 36 -21.25 18.79 -18.87
C LYS A 36 -20.73 17.76 -19.89
N LEU A 37 -20.63 16.49 -19.50
CA LEU A 37 -20.20 15.41 -20.40
C LEU A 37 -21.27 15.10 -21.46
N LEU A 38 -22.55 15.08 -21.06
CA LEU A 38 -23.67 14.81 -21.95
C LEU A 38 -24.02 15.97 -22.90
N ALA A 39 -23.57 17.19 -22.60
CA ALA A 39 -23.75 18.34 -23.49
C ALA A 39 -23.05 18.15 -24.86
N ASN A 40 -21.99 17.36 -24.94
CA ASN A 40 -21.29 17.02 -26.18
C ASN A 40 -20.88 15.54 -26.17
N PRO A 41 -21.77 14.62 -26.56
CA PRO A 41 -21.52 13.18 -26.47
C PRO A 41 -20.46 12.69 -27.47
N ASP A 42 -20.25 13.40 -28.58
CA ASP A 42 -19.29 13.02 -29.62
C ASP A 42 -17.82 13.36 -29.26
N LYS A 43 -17.59 14.10 -28.17
CA LYS A 43 -16.24 14.48 -27.74
C LYS A 43 -15.61 13.37 -26.91
N GLU A 44 -14.46 12.86 -27.37
CA GLU A 44 -13.69 11.88 -26.61
C GLU A 44 -13.33 12.40 -25.21
N VAL A 45 -13.57 11.54 -24.20
CA VAL A 45 -13.29 11.85 -22.80
C VAL A 45 -11.84 11.49 -22.49
N ALA A 46 -11.01 12.49 -22.21
CA ALA A 46 -9.66 12.29 -21.72
C ALA A 46 -9.71 11.84 -20.25
N LEU A 47 -9.59 10.52 -20.03
CA LEU A 47 -9.38 10.00 -18.69
C LEU A 47 -8.00 10.42 -18.19
N PRO A 48 -7.85 10.83 -16.92
CA PRO A 48 -6.54 11.11 -16.38
C PRO A 48 -5.72 9.82 -16.43
N THR A 49 -4.63 9.84 -17.18
CA THR A 49 -3.63 8.77 -17.08
C THR A 49 -3.04 8.84 -15.67
N GLY A 50 -2.70 7.67 -15.10
CA GLY A 50 -2.19 7.58 -13.74
C GLY A 50 -0.93 8.44 -13.51
N PRO A 51 -0.54 8.66 -12.24
CA PRO A 51 0.66 9.40 -11.90
C PRO A 51 1.86 8.86 -12.68
N GLN A 52 2.48 9.70 -13.49
CA GLN A 52 3.67 9.32 -14.24
C GLN A 52 4.87 9.29 -13.30
N GLU A 53 5.76 8.31 -13.50
CA GLU A 53 7.02 8.28 -12.79
C GLU A 53 7.85 9.53 -13.11
N LYS A 54 8.51 10.09 -12.08
CA LYS A 54 9.41 11.22 -12.28
C LYS A 54 10.63 10.72 -13.05
N THR A 55 10.81 11.21 -14.27
CA THR A 55 12.00 10.93 -15.09
C THR A 55 12.82 12.20 -15.24
N LEU A 56 14.13 12.10 -15.12
CA LEU A 56 15.03 13.20 -15.44
C LEU A 56 15.27 13.21 -16.94
N ARG A 57 15.41 14.42 -17.49
CA ARG A 57 15.79 14.58 -18.90
C ARG A 57 17.16 13.95 -19.12
N ALA A 58 17.28 13.14 -20.18
CA ALA A 58 18.54 12.54 -20.57
C ALA A 58 19.64 13.63 -20.73
N PRO A 59 20.88 13.35 -20.30
CA PRO A 59 22.02 14.22 -20.57
C PRO A 59 22.14 14.51 -22.07
N ARG A 60 22.64 15.69 -22.42
CA ARG A 60 22.93 16.01 -23.83
C ARG A 60 24.21 15.30 -24.25
N GLU A 61 24.19 14.61 -25.38
CA GLU A 61 25.34 13.85 -25.89
C GLU A 61 26.53 14.76 -26.25
N MET A 62 26.27 15.87 -26.94
CA MET A 62 27.30 16.84 -27.33
C MET A 62 27.04 18.20 -26.70
N MET A 63 28.02 18.68 -25.95
CA MET A 63 28.05 20.05 -25.43
C MET A 63 28.76 20.94 -26.46
N LYS A 64 28.04 21.93 -27.00
CA LYS A 64 28.54 22.80 -28.08
C LYS A 64 29.53 23.86 -27.60
N ASN A 65 29.60 24.10 -26.29
CA ASN A 65 30.31 25.23 -25.68
C ASN A 65 31.38 24.74 -24.69
N VAL A 66 32.13 23.69 -25.04
CA VAL A 66 33.22 23.19 -24.20
C VAL A 66 34.44 24.08 -24.43
N GLN A 67 34.80 24.86 -23.41
CA GLN A 67 36.03 25.66 -23.41
C GLN A 67 37.24 24.74 -23.22
N GLY A 68 38.41 25.10 -23.76
CA GLY A 68 39.62 24.27 -23.68
C GLY A 68 40.06 23.98 -22.24
N SER A 69 40.74 22.84 -22.02
CA SER A 69 41.07 22.33 -20.68
C SER A 69 41.99 23.24 -19.85
N SER A 70 42.80 24.07 -20.51
CA SER A 70 43.71 25.03 -19.85
C SER A 70 43.10 26.43 -19.69
N ALA A 71 41.89 26.65 -20.19
CA ALA A 71 41.26 27.95 -20.14
C ALA A 71 40.67 28.22 -18.74
N GLY A 72 40.83 29.45 -18.24
CA GLY A 72 40.42 29.82 -16.88
C GLY A 72 38.90 29.76 -16.63
N ALA A 73 38.51 29.79 -15.36
CA ALA A 73 37.10 29.78 -14.95
C ALA A 73 36.37 31.04 -15.45
N GLY A 74 35.38 30.86 -16.33
CA GLY A 74 34.50 31.93 -16.79
C GLY A 74 33.43 32.30 -15.75
N SER A 75 32.83 33.49 -15.89
CA SER A 75 31.77 33.97 -14.97
C SER A 75 30.50 33.10 -14.97
N GLY A 76 30.25 32.37 -16.06
CA GLY A 76 29.11 31.45 -16.18
C GLY A 76 29.33 30.05 -15.61
N GLU A 77 30.58 29.68 -15.30
CA GLU A 77 30.93 28.30 -14.92
C GLU A 77 30.28 27.89 -13.59
N PHE A 78 30.16 28.83 -12.65
CA PHE A 78 29.47 28.59 -11.39
C PHE A 78 28.02 28.13 -11.58
N HIS A 79 27.30 28.74 -12.52
CA HIS A 79 25.92 28.36 -12.81
C HIS A 79 25.84 27.02 -13.53
N VAL A 80 26.79 26.71 -14.43
CA VAL A 80 26.89 25.40 -15.08
C VAL A 80 27.07 24.30 -14.02
N TYR A 81 28.02 24.46 -13.10
CA TYR A 81 28.24 23.53 -11.99
C TYR A 81 27.00 23.41 -11.10
N LYS A 82 26.37 24.52 -10.69
CA LYS A 82 25.16 24.50 -9.85
C LYS A 82 24.02 23.69 -10.48
N GLN A 83 23.77 23.88 -11.77
CA GLN A 83 22.71 23.15 -12.47
C GLN A 83 23.08 21.68 -12.70
N SER A 84 24.34 21.40 -13.04
CA SER A 84 24.85 20.03 -13.19
C SER A 84 24.74 19.25 -11.89
N ARG A 85 25.24 19.82 -10.78
CA ARG A 85 25.20 19.20 -9.45
C ARG A 85 23.77 18.97 -8.97
N ARG A 86 22.86 19.92 -9.20
CA ARG A 86 21.44 19.74 -8.85
C ARG A 86 20.82 18.58 -9.62
N ARG A 87 21.05 18.50 -10.93
CA ARG A 87 20.56 17.38 -11.76
C ARG A 87 21.15 16.05 -11.31
N GLU A 88 22.42 16.03 -10.93
CA GLU A 88 23.08 14.82 -10.47
C GLU A 88 22.54 14.34 -9.12
N TYR A 89 22.29 15.26 -8.18
CA TYR A 89 21.64 14.91 -6.91
C TYR A 89 20.21 14.42 -7.10
N GLU A 90 19.44 15.06 -7.98
CA GLU A 90 18.11 14.58 -8.34
C GLU A 90 18.20 13.17 -8.97
N ARG A 91 19.22 12.90 -9.79
CA ARG A 91 19.45 11.59 -10.41
C ARG A 91 19.77 10.51 -9.40
N ILE A 92 20.76 10.75 -8.54
CA ILE A 92 21.15 9.83 -7.47
C ILE A 92 19.96 9.59 -6.54
N ARG A 93 19.24 10.64 -6.17
CA ARG A 93 18.04 10.53 -5.34
C ARG A 93 16.98 9.64 -5.98
N MET A 94 16.64 9.84 -7.26
CA MET A 94 15.65 8.99 -7.91
C MET A 94 16.11 7.53 -8.05
N MET A 95 17.39 7.30 -8.35
CA MET A 95 17.93 5.94 -8.41
C MET A 95 17.83 5.25 -7.05
N THR A 96 18.25 5.92 -5.97
CA THR A 96 18.19 5.37 -4.61
C THR A 96 16.77 5.19 -4.09
N GLU A 97 15.83 6.07 -4.46
CA GLU A 97 14.40 5.92 -4.13
C GLU A 97 13.78 4.73 -4.88
N LYS A 98 14.14 4.54 -6.16
CA LYS A 98 13.68 3.40 -6.97
C LYS A 98 14.18 2.06 -6.43
N THR A 99 15.48 1.95 -6.13
CA THR A 99 16.04 0.70 -5.59
C THR A 99 15.38 0.32 -4.26
N LYS A 100 15.18 1.29 -3.36
CA LYS A 100 14.47 1.05 -2.10
C LYS A 100 13.03 0.60 -2.32
N ALA A 101 12.29 1.26 -3.21
CA ALA A 101 10.92 0.87 -3.52
C ALA A 101 10.83 -0.54 -4.14
N GLU A 102 11.79 -0.91 -5.00
CA GLU A 102 11.89 -2.25 -5.59
C GLU A 102 12.20 -3.32 -4.54
N GLU A 103 13.13 -3.05 -3.61
CA GLU A 103 13.45 -3.92 -2.48
C GLU A 103 12.24 -4.14 -1.57
N GLU A 104 11.60 -3.05 -1.12
CA GLU A 104 10.39 -3.09 -0.28
C GLU A 104 9.24 -3.85 -0.96
N HIS A 105 9.04 -3.64 -2.26
CA HIS A 105 8.02 -4.33 -3.04
C HIS A 105 8.34 -5.83 -3.18
N ALA A 106 9.60 -6.19 -3.44
CA ALA A 106 10.02 -7.58 -3.53
C ALA A 106 9.86 -8.32 -2.20
N GLU A 107 10.19 -7.67 -1.07
CA GLU A 107 9.95 -8.20 0.27
C GLU A 107 8.46 -8.38 0.56
N PHE A 108 7.64 -7.38 0.19
CA PHE A 108 6.19 -7.47 0.34
C PHE A 108 5.61 -8.65 -0.43
N LEU A 109 5.99 -8.83 -1.70
CA LEU A 109 5.52 -9.93 -2.53
C LEU A 109 5.94 -11.29 -1.99
N LYS A 110 7.20 -11.43 -1.52
CA LYS A 110 7.67 -12.65 -0.85
C LYS A 110 6.81 -12.96 0.37
N ARG A 111 6.60 -11.97 1.24
CA ARG A 111 5.79 -12.13 2.46
C ARG A 111 4.32 -12.42 2.15
N GLN A 112 3.79 -11.92 1.04
CA GLN A 112 2.44 -12.23 0.59
C GLN A 112 2.36 -13.68 0.11
N ALA A 113 3.28 -14.11 -0.76
CA ALA A 113 3.35 -15.47 -1.28
C ALA A 113 3.49 -16.52 -0.17
N GLU A 114 4.30 -16.24 0.86
CA GLU A 114 4.42 -17.12 2.03
C GLU A 114 3.10 -17.29 2.80
N ARG A 115 2.38 -16.18 3.03
CA ARG A 115 1.08 -16.23 3.71
C ARG A 115 0.04 -16.98 2.88
N ASP A 116 0.02 -16.74 1.59
CA ASP A 116 -0.90 -17.39 0.66
C ASP A 116 -0.59 -18.89 0.59
N ALA A 117 0.67 -19.30 0.51
CA ALA A 117 1.08 -20.70 0.54
C ALA A 117 0.66 -21.41 1.85
N VAL A 118 0.81 -20.76 3.01
CA VAL A 118 0.36 -21.31 4.30
C VAL A 118 -1.17 -21.44 4.35
N ALA A 119 -1.90 -20.45 3.83
CA ALA A 119 -3.36 -20.50 3.75
C ALA A 119 -3.83 -21.61 2.78
N GLU A 120 -3.18 -21.75 1.63
CA GLU A 120 -3.43 -22.80 0.65
C GLU A 120 -3.13 -24.19 1.21
N ALA A 121 -2.03 -24.40 1.91
CA ALA A 121 -1.71 -25.67 2.54
C ALA A 121 -2.78 -26.08 3.57
N LYS A 122 -3.23 -25.14 4.41
CA LYS A 122 -4.32 -25.38 5.38
C LYS A 122 -5.64 -25.70 4.68
N THR A 123 -6.01 -24.93 3.65
CA THR A 123 -7.27 -25.13 2.92
C THR A 123 -7.24 -26.42 2.09
N ALA A 124 -6.12 -26.78 1.47
CA ALA A 124 -5.91 -28.02 0.71
C ALA A 124 -6.02 -29.25 1.62
N LYS A 125 -5.37 -29.24 2.79
CA LYS A 125 -5.50 -30.32 3.80
C LYS A 125 -6.96 -30.52 4.21
N ASN A 126 -7.68 -29.43 4.46
CA ASN A 126 -9.09 -29.49 4.84
C ASN A 126 -10.00 -29.93 3.66
N ARG A 127 -9.69 -29.48 2.44
CA ARG A 127 -10.39 -29.89 1.22
C ARG A 127 -10.20 -31.39 0.96
N ALA A 128 -8.98 -31.92 1.10
CA ALA A 128 -8.67 -33.34 0.97
C ALA A 128 -9.43 -34.19 2.00
N LYS A 129 -9.47 -33.77 3.27
CA LYS A 129 -10.28 -34.43 4.32
C LYS A 129 -11.77 -34.48 3.96
N ARG A 130 -12.33 -33.39 3.44
CA ARG A 130 -13.74 -33.34 3.00
C ARG A 130 -14.01 -34.24 1.80
N GLN A 131 -13.12 -34.26 0.82
CA GLN A 131 -13.27 -35.11 -0.37
C GLN A 131 -13.21 -36.59 -0.01
N LYS A 132 -12.29 -37.02 0.87
CA LYS A 132 -12.24 -38.40 1.38
C LYS A 132 -13.56 -38.79 2.06
N ARG A 133 -14.14 -37.91 2.89
CA ARG A 133 -15.45 -38.14 3.53
C ARG A 133 -16.60 -38.19 2.52
N LYS A 134 -16.56 -37.38 1.46
CA LYS A 134 -17.58 -37.38 0.40
C LYS A 134 -17.53 -38.67 -0.42
N GLN A 135 -16.33 -39.10 -0.82
CA GLN A 135 -16.11 -40.35 -1.55
C GLN A 135 -16.51 -41.57 -0.72
N GLY A 136 -16.15 -41.61 0.56
CA GLY A 136 -16.57 -42.69 1.47
C GLY A 136 -18.09 -42.76 1.69
N ARG A 137 -18.80 -41.62 1.61
CA ARG A 137 -20.27 -41.59 1.65
C ARG A 137 -20.93 -41.98 0.34
N LYS A 138 -20.35 -41.61 -0.80
CA LYS A 138 -20.84 -42.02 -2.13
C LYS A 138 -20.68 -43.54 -2.32
N GLY A 139 -19.53 -44.11 -1.97
CA GLY A 139 -19.33 -45.56 -2.02
C GLY A 139 -20.28 -46.38 -1.12
N GLY A 140 -20.87 -45.77 -0.09
CA GLY A 140 -21.91 -46.39 0.74
C GLY A 140 -23.35 -46.12 0.26
N ALA A 141 -23.56 -45.09 -0.56
CA ALA A 141 -24.87 -44.74 -1.12
C ALA A 141 -25.09 -45.36 -2.52
N ASP A 142 -24.04 -45.46 -3.33
CA ASP A 142 -24.07 -46.12 -4.65
C ASP A 142 -24.25 -47.66 -4.53
N ALA A 143 -24.03 -48.24 -3.34
CA ALA A 143 -24.38 -49.64 -3.04
C ALA A 143 -25.84 -49.83 -2.55
N ALA A 144 -26.59 -48.74 -2.35
CA ALA A 144 -27.96 -48.75 -1.82
C ALA A 144 -28.98 -48.06 -2.74
N GLU A 145 -28.61 -47.69 -3.98
CA GLU A 145 -29.51 -47.03 -4.92
C GLU A 145 -29.70 -47.85 -6.20
N GLY A 146 -30.30 -49.03 -6.04
CA GLY A 146 -31.24 -49.54 -7.01
C GLY A 146 -32.65 -49.26 -6.51
N GLY A 147 -33.30 -48.21 -7.03
CA GLY A 147 -34.75 -48.03 -6.83
C GLY A 147 -35.26 -46.59 -6.71
N THR A 148 -35.81 -46.09 -7.82
CA THR A 148 -37.01 -45.25 -7.91
C THR A 148 -36.92 -43.73 -7.66
N THR A 149 -37.34 -43.03 -8.72
CA THR A 149 -37.63 -41.61 -8.90
C THR A 149 -38.55 -41.00 -7.85
N ASN A 150 -38.30 -39.75 -7.43
CA ASN A 150 -39.33 -38.68 -7.46
C ASN A 150 -38.76 -37.27 -7.21
N THR A 151 -39.17 -36.37 -8.10
CA THR A 151 -39.24 -34.91 -7.96
C THR A 151 -39.86 -34.47 -6.64
N GLY A 152 -39.28 -33.48 -5.96
CA GLY A 152 -39.87 -32.88 -4.77
C GLY A 152 -39.04 -31.74 -4.15
N ASP A 153 -39.64 -30.56 -4.16
CA ASP A 153 -39.22 -29.27 -3.60
C ASP A 153 -38.94 -29.27 -2.08
N GLY A 154 -38.10 -28.32 -1.64
CA GLY A 154 -38.10 -27.73 -0.30
C GLY A 154 -37.71 -28.59 0.92
N GLY A 155 -36.55 -28.32 1.54
CA GLY A 155 -36.29 -28.81 2.91
C GLY A 155 -34.90 -28.55 3.46
N VAL A 156 -34.74 -27.45 4.19
CA VAL A 156 -33.53 -27.12 4.96
C VAL A 156 -33.32 -28.20 6.04
N ALA A 157 -32.46 -29.18 5.76
CA ALA A 157 -32.09 -30.21 6.72
C ALA A 157 -31.23 -29.60 7.86
N LYS A 158 -31.91 -29.16 8.93
CA LYS A 158 -31.31 -28.92 10.25
C LYS A 158 -30.67 -30.21 10.74
N ARG A 159 -29.36 -30.35 10.52
CA ARG A 159 -28.55 -31.38 11.20
C ARG A 159 -28.36 -30.96 12.65
N LYS A 160 -29.14 -31.58 13.53
CA LYS A 160 -29.02 -31.54 14.99
C LYS A 160 -27.61 -32.02 15.37
N LEU A 161 -26.83 -31.14 15.99
CA LEU A 161 -25.49 -31.46 16.50
C LEU A 161 -25.69 -32.21 17.83
N GLU A 162 -25.67 -33.54 17.79
CA GLU A 162 -25.64 -34.35 19.00
C GLU A 162 -24.19 -34.39 19.52
N GLY A 163 -23.94 -33.55 20.51
CA GLY A 163 -22.65 -33.36 21.16
C GLY A 163 -22.66 -31.99 21.83
N GLY A 164 -23.06 -31.95 23.10
CA GLY A 164 -23.22 -30.75 23.93
C GLY A 164 -21.91 -30.05 24.24
N ALA A 165 -21.15 -29.62 23.23
CA ALA A 165 -20.12 -28.62 23.38
C ALA A 165 -20.78 -27.24 23.29
N LYS A 166 -20.97 -26.59 24.44
CA LYS A 166 -21.34 -25.16 24.50
C LYS A 166 -20.33 -24.39 23.68
N VAL A 167 -20.77 -23.86 22.53
CA VAL A 167 -19.97 -22.93 21.74
C VAL A 167 -19.99 -21.60 22.49
N LEU A 168 -19.08 -21.44 23.44
CA LEU A 168 -18.86 -20.18 24.15
C LEU A 168 -18.22 -19.20 23.17
N PHE A 169 -19.03 -18.25 22.69
CA PHE A 169 -18.58 -17.11 21.91
C PHE A 169 -17.71 -16.24 22.83
N LYS A 170 -16.39 -16.27 22.64
CA LYS A 170 -15.48 -15.34 23.31
C LYS A 170 -15.82 -13.92 22.85
N LYS A 171 -16.22 -13.05 23.78
CA LYS A 171 -16.28 -11.61 23.53
C LYS A 171 -14.85 -11.09 23.32
N PRO A 172 -14.65 -10.09 22.46
CA PRO A 172 -13.31 -9.54 22.23
C PRO A 172 -12.84 -8.85 23.52
N GLY A 173 -11.79 -9.38 24.17
CA GLY A 173 -11.10 -8.70 25.27
C GLY A 173 -10.80 -9.51 26.54
N GLU A 174 -11.02 -10.82 26.60
CA GLU A 174 -10.76 -11.61 27.83
C GLU A 174 -9.67 -12.68 27.60
N GLU A 175 -8.46 -12.35 28.05
CA GLU A 175 -7.25 -13.19 28.09
C GLU A 175 -7.14 -13.87 29.47
N ALA A 176 -7.01 -15.20 29.50
CA ALA A 176 -6.49 -15.99 30.62
C ALA A 176 -6.06 -17.36 30.05
N SER A 177 -4.77 -17.57 29.83
CA SER A 177 -3.81 -18.22 30.75
C SER A 177 -4.13 -19.71 30.97
N ASP A 178 -3.54 -20.56 30.12
CA ASP A 178 -3.26 -21.96 30.44
C ASP A 178 -1.74 -22.16 30.30
N SER A 179 -1.19 -22.85 31.29
CA SER A 179 0.17 -22.75 31.81
C SER A 179 1.27 -23.39 30.96
N GLU A 180 2.31 -22.58 30.71
CA GLU A 180 3.76 -22.84 30.86
C GLU A 180 4.42 -23.98 30.08
N GLU A 181 5.01 -23.61 28.93
CA GLU A 181 6.45 -23.86 28.73
C GLU A 181 7.17 -22.51 28.54
N ASP A 182 8.14 -22.32 29.42
CA ASP A 182 9.05 -21.22 29.67
C ASP A 182 9.64 -20.53 28.42
N ILE A 183 9.66 -19.20 28.42
CA ILE A 183 10.79 -18.28 28.14
C ILE A 183 10.23 -16.87 27.94
N GLY A 184 10.45 -15.99 28.92
CA GLY A 184 10.51 -14.54 28.72
C GLY A 184 11.63 -13.96 29.58
N PRO A 185 11.98 -12.67 29.48
CA PRO A 185 11.95 -11.77 28.33
C PRO A 185 13.39 -11.31 28.00
N VAL A 186 13.80 -11.31 26.73
CA VAL A 186 15.06 -10.65 26.35
C VAL A 186 14.71 -9.33 25.66
N ALA A 187 14.79 -8.25 26.44
CA ALA A 187 14.90 -6.91 25.90
C ALA A 187 16.07 -6.88 24.89
N PRO A 188 15.94 -6.24 23.72
CA PRO A 188 17.13 -6.00 22.90
C PRO A 188 18.04 -5.06 23.70
N ALA A 189 19.15 -5.62 24.18
CA ALA A 189 20.25 -4.84 24.69
C ALA A 189 20.64 -3.82 23.62
N ILE A 190 20.62 -2.55 23.99
CA ILE A 190 21.30 -1.49 23.26
C ILE A 190 22.79 -1.83 23.40
N GLU A 191 23.39 -2.41 22.35
CA GLU A 191 24.83 -2.43 22.21
C GLU A 191 25.27 -0.99 21.95
N GLU A 192 25.74 -0.32 23.00
CA GLU A 192 26.64 0.82 22.85
C GLU A 192 27.89 0.35 22.10
N GLN A 193 27.93 0.61 20.80
CA GLN A 193 29.14 0.51 20.02
C GLN A 193 30.12 1.57 20.51
N LYS A 194 31.07 1.14 21.36
CA LYS A 194 32.31 1.88 21.63
C LYS A 194 33.02 2.11 20.28
N PRO A 195 33.58 3.30 20.02
CA PRO A 195 34.20 3.60 18.74
C PRO A 195 35.41 2.69 18.51
N GLU A 196 35.33 1.84 17.50
CA GLU A 196 36.46 1.11 16.96
C GLU A 196 37.39 2.13 16.28
N VAL A 197 38.58 2.28 16.83
CA VAL A 197 39.63 3.13 16.28
C VAL A 197 40.05 2.51 14.95
N VAL A 198 39.67 3.16 13.85
CA VAL A 198 40.11 2.80 12.51
C VAL A 198 41.62 2.97 12.45
N GLU A 199 42.36 1.86 12.49
CA GLU A 199 43.78 1.85 12.15
C GLU A 199 43.93 2.32 10.68
N PRO A 200 44.87 3.24 10.39
CA PRO A 200 45.05 3.71 9.02
C PRO A 200 45.52 2.55 8.15
N GLN A 201 44.72 2.23 7.13
CA GLN A 201 45.10 1.30 6.07
C GLN A 201 46.44 1.74 5.48
N ARG A 202 47.42 0.83 5.51
CA ARG A 202 48.75 1.07 4.92
C ARG A 202 48.57 1.35 3.43
N VAL A 203 48.95 2.56 3.02
CA VAL A 203 48.97 3.00 1.63
C VAL A 203 49.87 2.04 0.86
N ALA A 204 49.30 1.31 -0.10
CA ALA A 204 50.10 0.50 -1.02
C ALA A 204 50.99 1.44 -1.83
N GLU A 205 52.31 1.25 -1.73
CA GLU A 205 53.29 2.04 -2.46
C GLU A 205 53.07 1.90 -3.97
N GLU A 206 52.97 3.04 -4.66
CA GLU A 206 52.78 3.11 -6.11
C GLU A 206 53.95 2.47 -6.84
N ALA A 207 53.66 1.53 -7.74
CA ALA A 207 54.66 0.87 -8.57
C ALA A 207 55.34 1.90 -9.48
N ARG A 208 56.59 2.24 -9.15
CA ARG A 208 57.46 3.08 -9.98
C ARG A 208 57.82 2.30 -11.25
N ILE A 209 57.25 2.70 -12.37
CA ILE A 209 57.60 2.18 -13.69
C ILE A 209 58.93 2.83 -14.11
N SER A 210 60.02 2.05 -14.10
CA SER A 210 61.29 2.45 -14.71
C SER A 210 61.28 2.07 -16.19
N ILE A 211 61.29 3.06 -17.07
CA ILE A 211 61.53 2.87 -18.49
C ILE A 211 63.04 2.71 -18.66
N VAL A 212 63.47 1.55 -19.17
CA VAL A 212 64.85 1.31 -19.59
C VAL A 212 64.87 1.53 -21.10
N ASP A 213 65.57 2.56 -21.55
CA ASP A 213 65.88 2.77 -22.95
C ASP A 213 67.04 1.83 -23.31
N GLU A 214 66.80 0.84 -24.18
CA GLU A 214 67.84 0.01 -24.80
C GLU A 214 68.39 0.77 -26.01
N ASP A 215 69.69 1.11 -25.95
CA ASP A 215 70.51 1.59 -27.09
C ASP A 215 70.81 0.47 -28.09
#